data_AF-B1Y8G0-F1
#
_entry.id   AF-B1Y8G0-F1
#
_cell.length_a   1.000
_cell.length_b   1.000
_cell.length_c   1.000
_cell.angle_alpha   90.00
_cell.angle_beta   90.00
_cell.angle_gamma   90.00
#
_symmetry.space_group_name_H-M   'P 1'
#
loop_
_entity.id
_entity.type
_entity.pdbx_description
1 polymer ?
#
loop_
_entity_poly.entity_id
_entity_poly.type
_entity_poly.pdbx_seq_one_letter_code
_entity_poly.pdbx_strand_id
1 'polypeptide(L)' 'MCLICGWIYDEAAGDPDHDLAPGTRWADVPMNWVCPECGARKEDFEMVQV' A
#
# COMPACT_ATOMS: atom_id res chain seq x y z
N MET A 1 0.62 -0.71 6.78
CA MET A 1 2.07 -0.98 6.95
C MET A 1 2.37 -2.37 6.44
N CYS A 2 3.39 -2.51 5.61
CA CYS A 2 3.91 -3.78 5.14
C CYS A 2 4.57 -4.53 6.31
N LEU A 3 4.13 -5.74 6.60
CA LEU A 3 4.66 -6.59 7.67
C LEU A 3 6.07 -7.12 7.36
N ILE A 4 6.51 -7.03 6.10
CA ILE A 4 7.80 -7.56 5.63
C ILE A 4 8.92 -6.53 5.75
N CYS A 5 8.69 -5.29 5.30
CA CYS A 5 9.72 -4.24 5.25
C CYS A 5 9.39 -2.99 6.06
N GLY A 6 8.18 -2.87 6.60
CA GLY A 6 7.73 -1.70 7.37
C GLY A 6 7.27 -0.51 6.53
N TRP A 7 7.25 -0.61 5.20
CA TRP A 7 6.75 0.47 4.35
C TRP A 7 5.28 0.82 4.66
N ILE A 8 4.93 2.11 4.66
CA ILE A 8 3.59 2.58 5.01
C ILE A 8 2.91 3.14 3.77
N TYR A 9 1.79 2.54 3.39
CA TYR A 9 0.87 3.13 2.43
C TYR A 9 0.06 4.23 3.12
N ASP A 10 0.21 5.47 2.66
CA ASP A 10 -0.62 6.60 3.05
C ASP A 10 -1.73 6.80 2.00
N GLU A 11 -2.99 6.59 2.38
CA GLU A 11 -4.13 6.75 1.47
C GLU A 11 -4.22 8.17 0.90
N ALA A 12 -3.81 9.20 1.66
CA ALA A 12 -3.85 10.58 1.19
C ALA A 12 -2.79 10.84 0.09
N ALA A 13 -1.62 10.23 0.22
CA ALA A 13 -0.55 10.32 -0.77
C ALA A 13 -0.76 9.38 -1.96
N GLY A 14 -1.38 8.21 -1.73
CA GLY A 14 -1.41 7.12 -2.69
C GLY A 14 -0.02 6.56 -2.97
N ASP A 15 0.15 5.99 -4.15
CA ASP A 15 1.44 5.58 -4.73
C ASP A 15 1.40 5.83 -6.26
N PRO A 16 1.50 7.11 -6.70
CA PRO A 16 1.25 7.48 -8.10
C PRO A 16 2.25 6.86 -9.09
N ASP A 17 3.46 6.56 -8.63
CA ASP A 17 4.49 5.90 -9.44
C ASP A 17 4.14 4.44 -9.75
N HIS A 18 3.21 3.85 -8.98
CA HIS A 18 2.71 2.49 -9.14
C HIS A 18 1.19 2.44 -9.37
N ASP A 19 0.67 3.45 -10.07
CA ASP A 19 -0.74 3.54 -10.51
C ASP A 19 -1.79 3.60 -9.38
N LEU A 20 -1.40 4.02 -8.17
CA LEU A 20 -2.33 4.34 -7.09
C LEU A 20 -2.43 5.85 -6.90
N ALA A 21 -3.52 6.45 -7.37
CA ALA A 21 -3.69 7.89 -7.25
C ALA A 21 -3.80 8.35 -5.78
N PRO A 22 -3.42 9.60 -5.45
CA PRO A 22 -3.65 10.17 -4.13
C PRO A 22 -5.14 10.09 -3.75
N GLY A 23 -5.43 9.73 -2.51
CA GLY A 23 -6.79 9.48 -2.01
C GLY A 23 -7.33 8.07 -2.28
N THR A 24 -6.56 7.18 -2.90
CA THR A 24 -6.97 5.79 -3.10
C THR A 24 -6.99 5.06 -1.77
N ARG A 25 -8.16 4.57 -1.35
CA ARG A 25 -8.29 3.84 -0.09
C ARG A 25 -7.62 2.48 -0.18
N TRP A 26 -7.12 1.97 0.93
CA TRP A 26 -6.55 0.62 1.01
C TRP A 26 -7.54 -0.45 0.54
N ALA A 27 -8.83 -0.27 0.80
CA ALA A 27 -9.89 -1.15 0.32
C ALA A 27 -9.94 -1.24 -1.22
N ASP A 28 -9.62 -0.14 -1.91
CA ASP A 28 -9.71 0.02 -3.37
C ASP A 28 -8.41 -0.36 -4.09
N VAL A 29 -7.30 -0.56 -3.35
CA VAL A 29 -6.03 -1.03 -3.92
C VAL A 29 -6.22 -2.40 -4.59
N PRO A 30 -5.79 -2.61 -5.84
CA PRO A 30 -5.92 -3.89 -6.53
C PRO A 30 -5.25 -5.05 -5.79
N MET A 31 -5.82 -6.25 -5.85
CA MET A 31 -5.27 -7.43 -5.16
C MET A 31 -3.90 -7.87 -5.71
N ASN A 32 -3.62 -7.55 -6.98
CA ASN A 32 -2.35 -7.84 -7.64
C ASN A 32 -1.28 -6.76 -7.42
N TRP A 33 -1.61 -5.67 -6.73
CA TRP A 33 -0.60 -4.68 -6.33
C TRP A 33 0.35 -5.29 -5.29
N VAL A 34 1.61 -4.87 -5.35
CA VAL A 34 2.68 -5.32 -4.46
C VAL A 34 3.40 -4.14 -3.85
N CYS A 35 3.94 -4.32 -2.64
CA CYS A 35 4.75 -3.32 -1.96
C CYS A 35 5.88 -2.81 -2.88
N PRO A 36 6.01 -1.50 -3.09
CA PRO A 36 7.00 -0.95 -4.01
C PRO A 36 8.45 -1.18 -3.54
N GLU A 37 8.64 -1.34 -2.23
CA GLU A 37 9.98 -1.55 -1.64
C GLU A 37 10.44 -3.01 -1.66
N CYS A 38 9.54 -3.96 -1.47
CA CYS A 38 9.92 -5.36 -1.24
C CYS A 38 9.12 -6.42 -2.02
N GLY A 39 8.12 -6.00 -2.80
CA GLY A 39 7.28 -6.93 -3.59
C GLY A 39 6.30 -7.79 -2.78
N ALA A 40 6.12 -7.51 -1.49
CA ALA A 40 5.13 -8.21 -0.67
C ALA A 40 3.70 -7.96 -1.18
N ARG A 41 2.79 -8.92 -0.98
CA ARG A 41 1.42 -8.79 -1.48
C ARG A 41 0.58 -7.92 -0.56
N LYS A 42 -0.57 -7.47 -1.06
CA LYS A 42 -1.57 -6.74 -0.27
C LYS A 42 -1.98 -7.50 1.02
N GLU A 43 -1.91 -8.83 0.99
CA GLU A 43 -2.19 -9.72 2.11
C GLU A 43 -1.22 -9.53 3.29
N ASP A 44 0.01 -9.10 3.01
CA ASP A 44 1.11 -8.94 3.97
C ASP A 44 1.12 -7.54 4.61
N PHE A 45 -0.03 -6.86 4.64
CA PHE A 45 -0.18 -5.51 5.18
C PHE A 45 -1.22 -5.48 6.28
N GLU A 46 -0.94 -4.68 7.30
CA GLU A 46 -1.91 -4.34 8.33
C GLU A 46 -2.27 -2.85 8.29
N MET A 47 -3.52 -2.54 8.66
CA MET A 47 -3.94 -1.15 8.82
C MET A 47 -3.30 -0.58 10.08
N VAL A 48 -2.69 0.60 9.95
CA VAL A 48 -2.14 1.35 11.08
C VAL A 48 -2.86 2.69 11.14
N GLN A 49 -3.28 3.09 12.33
CA GLN A 49 -3.81 4.42 12.58
C GLN A 49 -2.63 5.30 12.99
N VAL A 50 -2.28 6.28 12.17
CA VAL A 50 -1.18 7.23 12.41
C VAL A 50 -1.76 8.62 12.63
#